data_AF-A0A0M6YLH2-F1
#
_entry.id   AF-A0A0M6YLH2-F1
#
_cell.length_a   1.000
_cell.length_b   1.000
_cell.length_c   1.000
_cell.angle_alpha   90.00
_cell.angle_beta   90.00
_cell.angle_gamma   90.00
#
_symmetry.space_group_name_H-M   'P 1'
#
loop_
_entity.id
_entity.type
_entity.pdbx_description
1 polymer ?
#
loop_
_entity_poly.entity_id
_entity_poly.type
_entity_poly.pdbx_seq_one_letter_code
_entity_poly.pdbx_strand_id
1 'polypeptide(L)'
;MKIIATALIVATAALPVAAQEEDSLMKRGLRLFMEGLMEEMEPTLRDFGELAENAAPFLQEMQRSLGEVVEDFDAYHAPEILPNGDIVIRRKTPLTDPLPPTEPALPPIDDRGIDL
;
A
#
# COMPACT_ATOMS: atom_id res chain seq x y z
N MET A 1 22.48 -66.68 1.61
CA MET A 1 21.56 -65.78 0.86
C MET A 1 20.78 -64.78 1.72
N LYS A 2 20.50 -65.03 3.01
CA LYS A 2 19.73 -64.10 3.88
C LYS A 2 20.44 -62.77 4.22
N ILE A 3 21.78 -62.75 4.25
CA ILE A 3 22.58 -61.59 4.69
C ILE A 3 22.63 -60.48 3.62
N ILE A 4 22.49 -60.85 2.34
CA ILE A 4 22.50 -59.90 1.21
C ILE A 4 21.17 -59.16 1.12
N ALA A 5 20.06 -59.81 1.48
CA ALA A 5 18.74 -59.20 1.51
C ALA A 5 18.57 -58.16 2.63
N THR A 6 19.22 -58.35 3.79
CA THR A 6 19.18 -57.37 4.89
C THR A 6 19.99 -56.11 4.61
N ALA A 7 21.11 -56.20 3.89
CA ALA A 7 21.93 -55.04 3.53
C ALA A 7 21.23 -54.09 2.53
N LEU A 8 20.42 -54.65 1.63
CA LEU A 8 19.69 -53.87 0.62
C LEU A 8 18.52 -53.06 1.22
N ILE A 9 17.90 -53.56 2.30
CA ILE A 9 16.77 -52.89 2.99
C ILE A 9 17.26 -51.71 3.84
N VAL A 10 18.48 -51.79 4.41
CA VAL A 10 19.07 -50.69 5.19
C VAL A 10 19.51 -49.54 4.28
N ALA A 11 20.00 -49.82 3.07
CA ALA A 11 20.39 -48.80 2.10
C ALA A 11 19.21 -47.97 1.57
N THR A 12 18.02 -48.57 1.43
CA THR A 12 16.80 -47.86 1.00
C THR A 12 16.18 -46.96 2.08
N ALA A 13 16.51 -47.18 3.36
CA ALA A 13 16.04 -46.36 4.47
C ALA A 13 16.89 -45.10 4.71
N ALA A 14 18.09 -45.02 4.12
CA ALA A 14 19.00 -43.87 4.27
C ALA A 14 18.65 -42.68 3.35
N LEU A 15 18.00 -42.94 2.21
CA LEU A 15 17.57 -41.92 1.24
C LEU A 15 16.58 -40.89 1.80
N PRO A 16 15.49 -41.27 2.51
CA PRO A 16 14.56 -40.28 3.05
C PRO A 16 15.18 -39.44 4.19
N VAL A 17 16.12 -40.01 4.95
CA VAL A 17 16.79 -39.31 6.07
C VAL A 17 17.73 -38.22 5.54
N ALA A 18 18.50 -38.50 4.48
CA ALA A 18 19.38 -37.51 3.87
C ALA A 18 18.62 -36.31 3.28
N ALA A 19 17.47 -36.53 2.65
CA ALA A 19 16.62 -35.45 2.12
C ALA A 19 15.99 -34.58 3.23
N GLN A 20 15.59 -35.19 4.36
CA GLN A 20 15.07 -34.44 5.51
C GLN A 20 16.14 -33.58 6.19
N GLU A 21 17.38 -34.06 6.27
CA GLU A 21 18.51 -33.28 6.81
C GLU A 21 18.87 -32.11 5.88
N GLU A 22 18.88 -32.32 4.56
CA GLU A 22 19.17 -31.27 3.58
C GLU A 22 18.14 -30.13 3.60
N ASP A 23 16.84 -30.44 3.64
CA ASP A 23 15.77 -29.44 3.81
C ASP A 23 15.91 -28.67 5.12
N SER A 24 16.30 -29.35 6.21
CA SER A 24 16.50 -28.72 7.50
C SER A 24 17.69 -27.76 7.50
N LEU A 25 18.78 -28.12 6.80
CA LEU A 25 19.98 -27.30 6.64
C LEU A 25 19.75 -26.11 5.71
N MET A 26 19.04 -26.31 4.59
CA MET A 26 18.66 -25.22 3.69
C MET A 26 17.73 -24.22 4.41
N LYS A 27 16.75 -24.71 5.17
CA LYS A 27 15.87 -23.87 6.00
C LYS A 27 16.64 -23.13 7.10
N ARG A 28 17.67 -23.76 7.68
CA ARG A 28 18.58 -23.13 8.64
C ARG A 28 19.41 -22.03 7.97
N GLY A 29 19.94 -22.29 6.78
CA GLY A 29 20.71 -21.32 6.00
C GLY A 29 19.88 -20.11 5.57
N LEU A 30 18.66 -20.34 5.07
CA LEU A 30 17.72 -19.27 4.73
C LEU A 30 17.36 -18.42 5.96
N ARG A 31 17.17 -19.05 7.13
CA ARG A 31 16.92 -18.32 8.38
C ARG A 31 18.08 -17.43 8.77
N LEU A 32 19.31 -17.96 8.77
CA LEU A 32 20.51 -17.20 9.09
C LEU A 32 20.74 -16.04 8.10
N PHE A 33 20.44 -16.26 6.81
CA PHE A 33 20.49 -15.21 5.80
C PHE A 33 19.45 -14.11 6.03
N MET A 34 18.21 -14.48 6.33
CA MET A 34 17.15 -13.52 6.66
C MET A 34 17.42 -12.76 7.96
N GLU A 35 18.01 -13.41 8.96
CA GLU A 35 18.45 -12.78 10.22
C GLU A 35 19.54 -11.74 9.93
N GLY A 36 20.57 -12.09 9.15
CA GLY A 36 21.61 -11.14 8.75
C GLY A 36 21.08 -9.97 7.91
N LEU A 37 20.13 -10.23 7.00
CA LEU A 37 19.46 -9.18 6.23
C LEU A 37 18.67 -8.22 7.13
N MET A 38 17.94 -8.75 8.12
CA MET A 38 17.22 -7.91 9.09
C MET A 38 18.17 -7.11 9.99
N GLU A 39 19.30 -7.68 10.42
CA GLU A 39 20.32 -6.94 11.17
C GLU A 39 20.93 -5.79 10.35
N GLU A 40 21.17 -6.01 9.05
CA GLU A 40 21.65 -4.95 8.15
C GLU A 40 20.60 -3.86 7.91
N MET A 41 19.31 -4.24 7.85
CA MET A 41 18.19 -3.32 7.66
C MET A 41 17.75 -2.61 8.96
N GLU A 42 18.08 -3.14 10.14
CA GLU A 42 17.75 -2.57 11.45
C GLU A 42 18.06 -1.06 11.56
N PRO A 43 19.27 -0.56 11.21
CA PRO A 43 19.55 0.87 11.28
C PRO A 43 18.62 1.69 10.38
N THR A 44 18.37 1.23 9.15
CA THR A 44 17.48 1.93 8.22
C THR A 44 16.04 1.94 8.74
N LEU A 45 15.55 0.83 9.28
CA LEU A 45 14.20 0.76 9.88
C LEU A 45 14.07 1.67 11.11
N ARG A 46 15.14 1.80 11.90
CA ARG A 46 15.19 2.72 13.03
C ARG A 46 15.11 4.18 12.57
N ASP A 47 15.89 4.56 11.55
CA ASP A 47 15.86 5.90 10.96
C ASP A 47 14.47 6.23 10.37
N PHE A 48 13.85 5.27 9.68
CA PHE A 48 12.46 5.41 9.20
C PHE A 48 11.46 5.54 10.35
N GLY A 49 11.67 4.82 11.46
CA GLY A 49 10.87 4.95 12.66
C GLY A 49 10.93 6.36 13.24
N GLU A 50 12.12 6.92 13.39
CA GLU A 50 12.31 8.30 13.87
C GLU A 50 11.66 9.32 12.92
N LEU A 51 11.81 9.16 11.60
CA LEU A 51 11.13 10.01 10.62
C LEU A 51 9.61 9.90 10.74
N ALA A 52 9.09 8.69 10.91
CA ALA A 52 7.66 8.43 11.08
C ALA A 52 7.12 9.03 12.37
N GLU A 53 7.87 8.97 13.48
CA GLU A 53 7.50 9.63 14.74
C GLU A 53 7.46 11.16 14.59
N ASN A 54 8.43 11.74 13.88
CA ASN A 54 8.45 13.17 13.59
C ASN A 54 7.31 13.59 12.64
N ALA A 55 6.93 12.72 11.70
CA ALA A 55 5.83 12.94 10.75
C ALA A 55 4.45 12.57 11.33
N ALA A 56 4.38 11.78 12.41
CA ALA A 56 3.14 11.32 13.03
C ALA A 56 2.15 12.44 13.35
N PRO A 57 2.54 13.57 13.99
CA PRO A 57 1.60 14.66 14.26
C PRO A 57 1.05 15.29 12.96
N PHE A 58 1.88 15.42 11.93
CA PHE A 58 1.45 15.92 10.62
C PHE A 58 0.47 14.95 9.95
N LEU A 59 0.76 13.64 9.99
CA LEU A 59 -0.12 12.61 9.44
C LEU A 59 -1.45 12.54 10.19
N GLN A 60 -1.46 12.75 11.52
CA GLN A 60 -2.67 12.79 12.32
C GLN A 60 -3.55 14.00 11.99
N GLU A 61 -2.94 15.16 11.77
CA GLU A 61 -3.64 16.38 11.35
C GLU A 61 -4.18 16.25 9.91
N MET A 62 -3.37 15.67 9.02
CA MET A 62 -3.81 15.33 7.67
C MET A 62 -4.97 14.32 7.70
N GLN A 63 -4.92 13.30 8.56
CA GLN A 63 -6.03 12.35 8.70
C GLN A 63 -7.32 13.03 9.19
N ARG A 64 -7.24 13.98 10.11
CA ARG A 64 -8.42 14.74 10.57
C ARG A 64 -9.02 15.58 9.45
N SER A 65 -8.20 16.36 8.75
CA SER A 65 -8.65 17.20 7.63
C SER A 65 -9.16 16.38 6.45
N LEU A 66 -8.52 15.25 6.13
CA LEU A 66 -9.01 14.32 5.13
C LEU A 66 -10.29 13.60 5.58
N GLY A 67 -10.49 13.35 6.87
CA GLY A 67 -11.72 12.77 7.40
C GLY A 67 -12.96 13.60 7.05
N GLU A 68 -12.89 14.92 7.31
CA GLU A 68 -13.97 15.85 6.96
C GLU A 68 -14.23 15.89 5.44
N VAL A 69 -13.17 15.87 4.64
CA VAL A 69 -13.26 15.88 3.18
C VAL A 69 -13.80 14.55 2.63
N VAL A 70 -13.45 13.42 3.24
CA VAL A 70 -13.91 12.08 2.83
C VAL A 70 -15.40 11.89 3.14
N GLU A 71 -15.92 12.46 4.23
CA GLU A 71 -17.36 12.47 4.52
C GLU A 71 -18.15 13.14 3.38
N ASP A 72 -17.64 14.25 2.85
CA ASP A 72 -18.26 14.92 1.70
C ASP A 72 -18.16 14.07 0.42
N PHE A 73 -17.03 13.40 0.17
CA PHE A 73 -16.86 12.55 -1.01
C PHE A 73 -17.74 11.30 -1.00
N ASP A 74 -18.14 10.77 0.16
CA ASP A 74 -19.06 9.64 0.21
C ASP A 74 -20.43 9.98 -0.39
N ALA A 75 -20.83 11.26 -0.40
CA ALA A 75 -22.06 11.68 -1.05
C ALA A 75 -22.00 11.61 -2.60
N TYR A 76 -20.85 11.30 -3.19
CA TYR A 76 -20.63 11.27 -4.63
C TYR A 76 -20.16 9.91 -5.16
N HIS A 77 -20.41 9.66 -6.43
CA HIS A 77 -19.87 8.53 -7.18
C HIS A 77 -18.41 8.79 -7.59
N ALA A 78 -17.72 7.72 -8.00
CA ALA A 78 -16.39 7.85 -8.58
C ALA A 78 -16.40 8.77 -9.83
N PRO A 79 -15.29 9.49 -10.09
CA PRO A 79 -15.20 10.39 -11.23
C PRO A 79 -15.33 9.68 -12.59
N GLU A 80 -16.11 10.25 -13.50
CA GLU A 80 -16.30 9.79 -14.88
C GLU A 80 -15.56 10.74 -15.84
N ILE A 81 -14.67 10.21 -16.68
CA ILE A 81 -13.94 10.99 -17.68
C ILE A 81 -14.77 11.02 -18.97
N LEU A 82 -15.10 12.22 -19.44
CA LEU A 82 -15.86 12.45 -20.66
C LEU A 82 -14.96 12.44 -21.92
N PRO A 83 -15.52 12.23 -23.13
CA PRO A 83 -14.74 12.20 -24.37
C PRO A 83 -14.01 13.51 -24.71
N ASN A 84 -14.45 14.64 -24.15
CA ASN A 84 -13.78 15.94 -24.28
C ASN A 84 -12.63 16.14 -23.28
N GLY A 85 -12.44 15.21 -22.34
CA GLY A 85 -11.42 15.28 -21.29
C GLY A 85 -11.91 15.88 -19.96
N ASP A 86 -13.16 16.35 -19.89
CA ASP A 86 -13.75 16.84 -18.64
C ASP A 86 -14.03 15.69 -17.66
N ILE A 87 -14.05 16.00 -16.37
CA ILE A 87 -14.39 15.04 -15.32
C ILE A 87 -15.74 15.42 -14.71
N VAL A 88 -16.67 14.46 -14.64
CA VAL A 88 -17.96 14.61 -13.96
C VAL A 88 -17.97 13.74 -12.70
N ILE A 89 -18.32 14.36 -11.58
CA ILE A 89 -18.54 13.67 -10.30
C ILE A 89 -20.02 13.81 -9.93
N ARG A 90 -20.76 12.70 -9.99
CA ARG A 90 -22.22 12.68 -9.77
C ARG A 90 -22.52 12.48 -8.29
N ARG A 91 -23.51 13.18 -7.74
CA ARG A 91 -24.02 12.90 -6.39
C ARG A 91 -24.83 11.60 -6.35
N LYS A 92 -24.67 10.81 -5.29
CA LYS A 92 -25.48 9.62 -5.00
C LYS A 92 -26.91 10.00 -4.62
N THR A 93 -27.05 11.03 -3.79
CA THR A 93 -28.35 11.55 -3.32
C THR A 93 -28.63 12.91 -3.97
N PRO A 94 -29.79 13.08 -4.64
CA PRO A 94 -30.20 14.37 -5.19
C PRO A 94 -30.34 15.43 -4.10
N LEU A 95 -29.94 16.67 -4.41
CA LEU A 95 -30.23 17.83 -3.55
C LEU A 95 -31.73 18.11 -3.58
N THR A 96 -32.36 18.09 -2.41
CA THR A 96 -33.79 18.40 -2.24
C THR A 96 -34.05 19.87 -2.01
N ASP A 97 -33.04 20.61 -1.52
CA ASP A 97 -33.15 22.03 -1.22
C ASP A 97 -32.80 22.90 -2.44
N PRO A 98 -33.52 24.02 -2.64
CA PRO A 98 -33.18 24.98 -3.68
C PRO A 98 -31.77 25.52 -3.44
N LEU A 99 -30.94 25.49 -4.49
CA LEU A 99 -29.61 26.07 -4.46
C LEU A 99 -29.71 27.55 -4.03
N PRO A 100 -28.78 28.04 -3.19
CA PRO A 100 -28.72 29.46 -2.87
C PRO A 100 -28.60 30.27 -4.18
N PRO A 101 -29.16 31.49 -4.22
CA PRO A 101 -29.07 32.33 -5.40
C PRO A 101 -27.60 32.49 -5.80
N THR A 102 -27.29 32.15 -7.05
CA THR A 102 -25.98 32.35 -7.64
C THR A 102 -25.56 33.81 -7.41
N GLU A 103 -24.45 34.03 -6.69
CA GLU A 103 -23.84 35.36 -6.59
C GLU A 103 -23.63 35.93 -8.00
N PRO A 104 -23.79 37.24 -8.20
CA PRO A 104 -23.73 37.84 -9.53
C PRO A 104 -22.42 37.46 -10.21
N ALA A 105 -22.53 37.16 -11.50
CA ALA A 105 -21.43 36.80 -12.37
C ALA A 105 -20.20 37.66 -12.09
N LEU A 106 -19.04 37.00 -12.09
CA LEU A 106 -17.72 37.63 -11.99
C LEU A 106 -17.74 39.00 -12.66
N PRO A 107 -17.16 40.05 -12.02
CA PRO A 107 -17.11 41.36 -12.64
C PRO A 107 -16.52 41.20 -14.05
N PRO A 108 -17.03 41.94 -15.05
CA PRO A 108 -16.53 41.83 -16.42
C PRO A 108 -15.01 41.94 -16.38
N ILE A 109 -14.35 40.94 -16.95
CA ILE A 109 -12.90 40.94 -17.09
C ILE A 109 -12.56 42.18 -17.89
N ASP A 110 -11.91 43.13 -17.23
CA ASP A 110 -11.45 44.36 -17.84
C ASP A 110 -10.36 44.02 -18.85
N ASP A 111 -10.74 44.01 -20.11
CA ASP A 111 -9.95 43.75 -21.31
C ASP A 111 -8.95 44.89 -21.63
N ARG A 112 -8.66 45.77 -20.66
CA ARG A 112 -7.52 46.67 -20.70
C ARG A 112 -6.22 45.87 -20.65
N GLY A 113 -5.75 45.58 -21.86
CA GLY A 113 -4.58 44.81 -22.25
C GLY A 113 -3.49 44.70 -21.19
N ILE A 114 -3.11 43.45 -20.91
CA ILE A 114 -1.75 43.15 -20.49
C ILE A 114 -0.86 43.58 -21.65
N ASP A 115 -0.29 44.78 -21.56
CA ASP A 115 0.80 45.22 -22.42
C ASP A 115 1.98 44.28 -22.11
N LEU A 116 2.26 43.37 -23.07
CA LEU A 116 3.42 42.47 -23.08
C LEU A 116 4.63 43.18 -23.71
#